data_AF-A0A5E7MN61-F1
#
_entry.id   AF-A0A5E7MN61-F1
#
_cell.length_a   1.000
_cell.length_b   1.000
_cell.length_c   1.000
_cell.angle_alpha   90.00
_cell.angle_beta   90.00
_cell.angle_gamma   90.00
#
_symmetry.space_group_name_H-M   'P 1'
#
loop_
_entity.id
_entity.type
_entity.pdbx_description
1 polymer ?
#
loop_
_entity_poly.entity_id
_entity_poly.type
_entity_poly.pdbx_seq_one_letter_code
_entity_poly.pdbx_strand_id
1 'polypeptide(L)'
;MGLVVLPLKSFSSHYERPIMKNLLSTLFLIALTGTAAAASVDNASPSNVEDYSYSKALNIAKVVNITSGDYCGIGPREMTYIDTMGTTHVLRYQAYGDSCIDQN
;
A
#
# COMPACT_ATOMS: atom_id res chain seq x y z
N MET A 1 17.32 -35.01 50.78
CA MET A 1 17.92 -33.95 49.95
C MET A 1 16.81 -33.05 49.43
N GLY A 2 16.95 -31.72 49.58
CA GLY A 2 16.19 -30.73 48.82
C GLY A 2 14.94 -30.16 49.49
N LEU A 3 15.12 -29.24 50.43
CA LEU A 3 14.10 -28.30 50.90
C LEU A 3 14.34 -26.95 50.18
N VAL A 4 13.36 -26.44 49.43
CA VAL A 4 13.32 -25.01 49.05
C VAL A 4 11.88 -24.49 49.21
N VAL A 5 11.83 -23.28 49.74
CA VAL A 5 10.74 -22.60 50.45
C VAL A 5 10.12 -21.52 49.54
N LEU A 6 8.77 -21.42 49.56
CA LEU A 6 7.84 -20.26 49.40
C LEU A 6 8.18 -19.10 48.42
N PRO A 7 7.17 -18.50 47.73
CA PRO A 7 6.29 -17.54 48.40
C PRO A 7 4.79 -17.74 48.17
N LEU A 8 4.07 -17.71 49.30
CA LEU A 8 2.70 -17.23 49.41
C LEU A 8 2.62 -15.80 48.84
N LYS A 9 1.80 -15.57 47.83
CA LYS A 9 1.13 -14.27 47.66
C LYS A 9 -0.36 -14.52 47.52
N SER A 10 -1.00 -14.36 48.66
CA SER A 10 -2.41 -14.07 48.85
C SER A 10 -2.94 -13.10 47.78
N PHE A 11 -4.07 -13.44 47.16
CA PHE A 11 -5.13 -12.48 46.89
C PHE A 11 -6.48 -13.18 47.06
N SER A 12 -6.95 -13.15 48.31
CA SER A 12 -8.37 -13.18 48.66
C SER A 12 -9.17 -12.33 47.68
N SER A 13 -10.19 -12.90 47.05
CA SER A 13 -11.57 -12.86 47.51
C SER A 13 -12.28 -11.55 47.16
N HIS A 14 -13.47 -11.74 46.58
CA HIS A 14 -14.61 -10.86 46.75
C HIS A 14 -14.52 -9.46 46.13
N TYR A 15 -15.03 -9.33 44.90
CA TYR A 15 -15.96 -8.23 44.62
C TYR A 15 -17.31 -8.83 44.24
N GLU A 16 -18.33 -8.37 44.97
CA GLU A 16 -19.65 -8.99 45.09
C GLU A 16 -20.58 -8.71 43.91
N ARG A 17 -21.25 -9.79 43.46
CA ARG A 17 -22.63 -9.90 42.95
C ARG A 17 -23.29 -8.66 42.31
N PRO A 18 -23.67 -8.79 41.02
CA PRO A 18 -25.00 -8.42 40.59
C PRO A 18 -25.89 -9.67 40.45
N ILE A 19 -27.04 -9.56 41.06
CA ILE A 19 -28.15 -10.50 41.09
C ILE A 19 -28.79 -10.53 39.70
N MET A 20 -28.80 -11.68 39.02
CA MET A 20 -30.00 -12.27 38.40
C MET A 20 -29.68 -13.69 37.89
N LYS A 21 -30.40 -14.68 38.45
CA LYS A 21 -30.41 -16.07 38.01
C LYS A 21 -31.43 -16.22 36.89
N ASN A 22 -31.00 -16.30 35.64
CA ASN A 22 -31.77 -16.91 34.57
C ASN A 22 -30.86 -17.50 33.49
N LEU A 23 -30.85 -18.83 33.52
CA LEU A 23 -30.64 -19.79 32.45
C LEU A 23 -30.63 -19.24 31.01
N LEU A 24 -29.65 -19.75 30.26
CA LEU A 24 -29.71 -20.12 28.84
C LEU A 24 -30.08 -19.00 27.85
N SER A 25 -29.09 -18.46 27.13
CA SER A 25 -29.24 -18.29 25.67
C SER A 25 -27.94 -17.94 24.95
N THR A 26 -27.56 -18.84 24.04
CA THR A 26 -27.06 -18.55 22.67
C THR A 26 -25.80 -17.72 22.46
N LEU A 27 -24.70 -18.45 22.22
CA LEU A 27 -23.81 -18.34 21.06
C LEU A 27 -24.16 -17.21 20.08
N PHE A 28 -23.45 -16.08 20.14
CA PHE A 28 -23.43 -15.11 19.05
C PHE A 28 -22.24 -15.43 18.13
N LEU A 29 -22.55 -16.10 17.02
CA LEU A 29 -21.63 -16.27 15.89
C LEU A 29 -21.39 -14.93 15.18
N ILE A 30 -20.11 -14.64 14.98
CA ILE A 30 -19.49 -14.15 13.73
C ILE A 30 -20.26 -13.10 12.92
N ALA A 31 -19.69 -11.90 12.82
CA ALA A 31 -19.62 -11.18 11.56
C ALA A 31 -18.32 -10.36 11.52
N LEU A 32 -17.21 -10.99 11.17
CA LEU A 32 -16.03 -10.26 10.70
C LEU A 32 -16.28 -9.85 9.25
N THR A 33 -17.11 -8.82 9.05
CA THR A 33 -17.21 -8.16 7.75
C THR A 33 -16.04 -7.21 7.60
N GLY A 34 -14.89 -7.76 7.18
CA GLY A 34 -13.79 -6.97 6.66
C GLY A 34 -14.15 -6.47 5.27
N THR A 35 -14.76 -5.29 5.15
CA THR A 35 -14.83 -4.59 3.87
C THR A 35 -13.56 -3.77 3.71
N ALA A 36 -12.53 -4.39 3.13
CA ALA A 36 -11.41 -3.66 2.55
C ALA A 36 -11.88 -3.05 1.23
N ALA A 37 -12.30 -1.79 1.25
CA ALA A 37 -12.41 -0.98 0.04
C ALA A 37 -11.34 0.10 0.11
N ALA A 38 -10.11 -0.27 -0.26
CA ALA A 38 -9.10 0.70 -0.62
C ALA A 38 -9.46 1.26 -2.01
N ALA A 39 -10.39 2.22 -2.05
CA ALA A 39 -10.53 3.08 -3.20
C ALA A 39 -9.46 4.16 -3.08
N SER A 40 -8.24 3.87 -3.54
CA SER A 40 -7.33 4.95 -3.95
C SER A 40 -7.98 5.59 -5.17
N VAL A 41 -8.79 6.62 -4.93
CA VAL A 41 -9.08 7.59 -5.98
C VAL A 41 -7.74 8.28 -6.22
N ASP A 42 -6.98 7.73 -7.17
CA ASP A 42 -5.86 8.42 -7.78
C ASP A 42 -6.52 9.56 -8.57
N ASN A 43 -6.90 10.61 -7.83
CA ASN A 43 -7.11 11.93 -8.38
C ASN A 43 -5.73 12.32 -8.88
N ALA A 44 -5.35 11.79 -10.05
CA ALA A 44 -4.35 12.39 -10.88
C ALA A 44 -4.93 13.77 -11.23
N SER A 45 -4.73 14.73 -10.31
CA SER A 45 -4.65 16.14 -10.66
C SER A 45 -3.88 16.18 -11.97
N PRO A 46 -4.30 16.97 -12.98
CA PRO A 46 -3.62 17.03 -14.26
C PRO A 46 -2.15 17.35 -13.99
N SER A 47 -1.33 16.30 -13.95
CA SER A 47 0.07 16.41 -13.61
C SER A 47 0.65 17.06 -14.84
N ASN A 48 1.11 18.30 -14.69
CA ASN A 48 1.85 18.97 -15.74
C ASN A 48 2.94 18.01 -16.23
N VAL A 49 2.96 17.72 -17.52
CA VAL A 49 4.01 16.89 -18.10
C VAL A 49 5.35 17.58 -17.87
N GLU A 50 6.23 16.95 -17.09
CA GLU A 50 7.56 17.48 -16.77
C GLU A 50 8.60 16.93 -17.74
N ASP A 51 9.45 17.81 -18.30
CA ASP A 51 10.59 17.36 -19.10
C ASP A 51 11.72 16.85 -18.22
N TYR A 52 12.21 15.64 -18.52
CA TYR A 52 13.32 15.03 -17.82
C TYR A 52 14.65 15.68 -18.21
N SER A 53 15.39 16.10 -17.20
CA SER A 53 16.82 16.46 -17.34
C SER A 53 17.65 15.26 -16.89
N TYR A 54 18.64 14.85 -17.69
CA TYR A 54 19.46 13.65 -17.45
C TYR A 54 20.15 13.60 -16.08
N SER A 55 20.30 14.74 -15.41
CA SER A 55 20.90 14.84 -14.08
C SER A 55 19.89 14.86 -12.93
N LYS A 56 18.57 14.73 -13.21
CA LYS A 56 17.52 14.73 -12.19
C LYS A 56 17.34 13.32 -11.62
N ALA A 57 17.66 13.13 -10.34
CA ALA A 57 17.29 11.90 -9.65
C ALA A 57 15.77 11.83 -9.50
N LEU A 58 15.15 10.72 -9.91
CA LEU A 58 13.72 10.49 -9.78
C LEU A 58 13.45 9.60 -8.58
N ASN A 59 12.51 10.01 -7.75
CA ASN A 59 12.04 9.25 -6.60
C ASN A 59 10.86 8.37 -7.02
N ILE A 60 11.12 7.29 -7.76
CA ILE A 60 10.06 6.43 -8.32
C ILE A 60 9.78 5.27 -7.37
N ALA A 61 8.54 5.14 -6.89
CA ALA A 61 8.07 3.96 -6.17
C ALA A 61 7.43 2.93 -7.11
N LYS A 62 6.65 3.39 -8.10
CA LYS A 62 5.96 2.52 -9.06
C LYS A 62 5.78 3.20 -10.40
N VAL A 63 6.08 2.50 -11.50
CA VAL A 63 5.70 2.93 -12.85
C VAL A 63 4.26 2.49 -13.13
N VAL A 64 3.43 3.42 -13.60
CA VAL A 64 2.00 3.19 -13.88
C VAL A 64 1.77 2.95 -15.36
N ASN A 65 2.37 3.78 -16.22
CA ASN A 65 2.20 3.72 -17.66
C ASN A 65 3.43 4.27 -18.37
N ILE A 66 3.71 3.75 -19.58
CA ILE A 66 4.68 4.32 -20.50
C ILE A 66 4.00 4.34 -21.88
N THR A 67 4.00 5.48 -22.57
CA THR A 67 3.42 5.59 -23.92
C THR A 67 4.19 4.74 -24.93
N SER A 68 3.56 4.22 -25.98
CA SER A 68 4.31 3.61 -27.09
C SER A 68 5.08 4.69 -27.86
N GLY A 69 6.21 4.30 -28.45
CA GLY A 69 6.93 5.13 -29.40
C GLY A 69 6.69 4.62 -30.81
N ASP A 70 5.61 5.05 -31.47
CA ASP A 70 5.24 4.61 -32.82
C ASP A 70 6.09 5.26 -33.93
N TYR A 71 7.40 5.38 -33.68
CA TYR A 71 8.41 5.96 -34.55
C TYR A 71 9.68 5.11 -34.49
N CYS A 72 10.60 5.35 -35.43
CA CYS A 72 11.94 4.77 -35.40
C CYS A 72 12.99 5.84 -35.14
N GLY A 73 13.96 5.55 -34.27
CA GLY A 73 14.96 6.51 -33.80
C GLY A 73 14.66 7.07 -32.42
N ILE A 74 15.39 8.13 -32.02
CA ILE A 74 15.20 8.79 -30.72
C ILE A 74 14.07 9.82 -30.83
N GLY A 75 13.12 9.76 -29.90
CA GLY A 75 12.00 10.71 -29.84
C GLY A 75 11.43 10.84 -28.43
N PRO A 76 10.41 11.70 -28.24
CA PRO A 76 9.78 11.90 -26.95
C PRO A 76 8.92 10.70 -26.54
N ARG A 77 8.94 10.38 -25.26
CA ARG A 77 8.12 9.34 -24.62
C ARG A 77 7.66 9.84 -23.27
N GLU A 78 6.45 9.47 -22.85
CA GLU A 78 5.89 9.85 -21.56
C GLU A 78 5.79 8.63 -20.64
N MET A 79 6.19 8.81 -19.38
CA MET A 79 6.06 7.83 -18.31
C MET A 79 5.24 8.44 -17.17
N THR A 80 4.17 7.76 -16.81
CA THR A 80 3.42 8.04 -15.59
C THR A 80 3.97 7.18 -14.45
N TYR A 81 4.34 7.80 -13.33
CA TYR A 81 4.86 7.08 -12.17
C TYR A 81 4.32 7.65 -10.86
N ILE A 82 4.31 6.82 -9.81
CA ILE A 82 3.99 7.19 -8.44
C ILE A 82 5.29 7.30 -7.65
N ASP A 83 5.49 8.39 -6.94
CA ASP A 83 6.65 8.58 -6.07
C ASP A 83 6.51 7.86 -4.72
N THR A 84 7.56 7.87 -3.89
CA THR A 84 7.50 7.23 -2.56
C THR A 84 6.56 7.92 -1.56
N MET A 85 6.06 9.12 -1.88
CA MET A 85 5.02 9.81 -1.11
C MET A 85 3.60 9.47 -1.60
N GLY A 86 3.46 8.71 -2.68
CA GLY A 86 2.17 8.35 -3.26
C GLY A 86 1.63 9.37 -4.28
N THR A 87 2.45 10.31 -4.74
CA THR A 87 2.04 11.33 -5.73
C THR A 87 2.29 10.83 -7.15
N THR A 88 1.30 11.03 -8.03
CA THR A 88 1.38 10.68 -9.45
C THR A 88 2.01 11.81 -10.27
N HIS A 89 3.01 11.46 -11.08
CA HIS A 89 3.77 12.36 -11.96
C HIS A 89 3.72 11.87 -13.40
N VAL A 90 3.75 12.79 -14.37
CA VAL A 90 3.97 12.48 -15.78
C VAL A 90 5.29 13.09 -16.24
N LEU A 91 6.20 12.24 -16.69
CA LEU A 91 7.54 12.62 -17.12
C LEU A 91 7.70 12.38 -18.62
N ARG A 92 8.16 13.40 -19.36
CA ARG A 92 8.56 13.29 -20.75
C ARG A 92 10.07 13.20 -20.88
N TYR A 93 10.57 12.22 -21.61
CA TYR A 93 11.99 11.97 -21.81
C TYR A 93 12.26 11.49 -23.24
N GLN A 94 13.52 11.52 -23.66
CA GLN A 94 13.91 10.98 -24.96
C GLN A 94 14.25 9.48 -24.84
N ALA A 95 13.64 8.66 -25.70
CA ALA A 95 13.85 7.23 -25.77
C ALA A 95 13.91 6.75 -27.22
N TYR A 96 14.43 5.56 -27.44
CA TYR A 96 14.33 4.90 -28.73
C TYR A 96 12.88 4.43 -28.96
N GLY A 97 12.36 4.66 -30.16
CA GLY A 97 11.02 4.25 -30.56
C GLY A 97 10.92 2.74 -30.76
N ASP A 98 9.70 2.22 -30.64
CA ASP A 98 9.41 0.78 -30.65
C ASP A 98 9.21 0.23 -32.07
N SER A 99 9.03 1.10 -33.08
CA SER A 99 8.61 0.73 -34.44
C SER A 99 9.76 0.67 -35.46
N CYS A 100 10.99 0.35 -35.04
CA CYS A 100 12.08 0.12 -35.98
C CYS A 100 11.99 -1.28 -36.59
N ILE A 101 11.78 -1.35 -37.90
CA ILE A 101 11.79 -2.60 -38.67
C ILE A 101 13.24 -2.88 -39.07
N ASP A 102 13.80 -3.96 -38.53
CA ASP A 102 15.03 -4.66 -38.93
C ASP A 102 16.18 -3.80 -39.48
N GLN A 103 17.06 -3.32 -38.58
CA GLN A 103 18.39 -2.82 -38.94
C GLN A 103 19.43 -3.96 -38.94
N ASN A 104 19.10 -5.10 -39.56
CA ASN A 104 20.01 -6.23 -39.69
C ASN A 104 20.81 -6.17 -40.99
#